data_AF-A0A0F5P709-F1
#
_entry.id   AF-A0A0F5P709-F1
#
_cell.length_a   1.000
_cell.length_b   1.000
_cell.length_c   1.000
_cell.angle_alpha   90.00
_cell.angle_beta   90.00
_cell.angle_gamma   90.00
#
_symmetry.space_group_name_H-M   'P 1'
#
loop_
_entity.id
_entity.type
_entity.pdbx_description
1 polymer ?
#
loop_
_entity_poly.entity_id
_entity_poly.type
_entity_poly.pdbx_seq_one_letter_code
_entity_poly.pdbx_strand_id
1 'polypeptide(L)'
;MTSRQEDPAGTATRRAALKLLDAVLRRGLPLESAMDAACADLDRGDDRAFAHAIAAEVLRRTADLDALIDSATERPLPHDAKARMVLRIALVQALAMKTPQHAAITTVLPLVDGGPRKLVHGVFTHVLREGAALPDPPTLPPAVAERWAQSWGKDAAEAAPRSIAAPP
;
A
#
# COMPACT_ATOMS: atom_id res chain seq x y z
N MET A 1 -32.57 -8.66 11.35
CA MET A 1 -32.00 -7.90 10.21
C MET A 1 -30.97 -6.94 10.76
N THR A 2 -29.71 -7.34 10.81
CA THR A 2 -28.61 -6.46 11.19
C THR A 2 -28.44 -5.44 10.07
N SER A 3 -28.66 -4.16 10.37
CA SER A 3 -28.38 -3.05 9.46
C SER A 3 -26.97 -3.22 8.88
N ARG A 4 -26.87 -3.36 7.55
CA ARG A 4 -25.59 -3.25 6.85
C ARG A 4 -25.20 -1.78 6.97
N GLN A 5 -24.34 -1.48 7.93
CA GLN A 5 -23.77 -0.15 8.06
C GLN A 5 -23.12 0.21 6.71
N GLU A 6 -23.54 1.32 6.11
CA GLU A 6 -22.98 1.76 4.83
C GLU A 6 -21.49 2.02 5.00
N ASP A 7 -20.71 1.57 4.02
CA ASP A 7 -19.27 1.75 4.02
C ASP A 7 -18.93 3.26 4.00
N PRO A 8 -17.89 3.71 4.73
CA PRO A 8 -17.39 5.07 4.64
C PRO A 8 -17.12 5.49 3.19
N ALA A 9 -17.42 6.75 2.86
CA ALA A 9 -17.11 7.31 1.55
C ALA A 9 -15.64 7.10 1.18
N GLY A 10 -15.38 6.64 -0.05
CA GLY A 10 -14.04 6.32 -0.53
C GLY A 10 -13.55 4.90 -0.23
N THR A 11 -14.31 4.07 0.48
CA THR A 11 -13.99 2.64 0.69
C THR A 11 -13.91 1.87 -0.63
N ALA A 12 -14.80 2.14 -1.59
CA ALA A 12 -14.80 1.52 -2.92
C ALA A 12 -13.47 1.75 -3.65
N THR A 13 -12.92 2.96 -3.57
CA THR A 13 -11.62 3.32 -4.14
C THR A 13 -10.47 2.50 -3.54
N ARG A 14 -10.46 2.29 -2.21
CA ARG A 14 -9.43 1.45 -1.56
C ARG A 14 -9.63 -0.03 -1.86
N ARG A 15 -10.87 -0.47 -2.08
CA ARG A 15 -11.19 -1.82 -2.54
C ARG A 15 -10.62 -2.07 -3.95
N ALA A 16 -10.74 -1.10 -4.85
CA ALA A 16 -10.11 -1.16 -6.17
C ALA A 16 -8.58 -1.17 -6.06
N ALA A 17 -7.99 -0.32 -5.22
CA ALA A 17 -6.53 -0.34 -4.95
C ALA A 17 -6.06 -1.72 -4.43
N LEU A 18 -6.81 -2.36 -3.54
CA LEU A 18 -6.52 -3.71 -3.07
C LEU A 18 -6.57 -4.73 -4.22
N LYS A 19 -7.57 -4.67 -5.10
CA LYS A 19 -7.65 -5.54 -6.29
C LYS A 19 -6.47 -5.32 -7.24
N LEU A 20 -6.03 -4.08 -7.45
CA LEU A 20 -4.84 -3.74 -8.23
C LEU A 20 -3.57 -4.36 -7.62
N LEU A 21 -3.39 -4.22 -6.31
CA LEU A 21 -2.23 -4.77 -5.62
C LEU A 21 -2.20 -6.29 -5.64
N ASP A 22 -3.34 -6.95 -5.48
CA ASP A 22 -3.43 -8.41 -5.65
C ASP A 22 -3.13 -8.82 -7.10
N ALA A 23 -3.56 -8.03 -8.10
CA ALA A 23 -3.26 -8.27 -9.49
C ALA A 23 -1.75 -8.25 -9.79
N VAL A 24 -1.06 -7.25 -9.27
CA VAL A 24 0.38 -7.07 -9.51
C VAL A 24 1.19 -8.07 -8.68
N LEU A 25 1.00 -8.08 -7.37
CA LEU A 25 1.89 -8.79 -6.44
C LEU A 25 1.64 -10.31 -6.39
N ARG A 26 0.42 -10.77 -6.67
CA ARG A 26 0.11 -12.22 -6.65
C ARG A 26 0.07 -12.85 -8.04
N ARG A 27 -0.40 -12.10 -9.04
CA ARG A 27 -0.61 -12.64 -10.40
C ARG A 27 0.44 -12.15 -11.41
N GLY A 28 1.33 -11.23 -11.02
CA GLY A 28 2.38 -10.71 -11.90
C GLY A 28 1.85 -9.88 -13.07
N LEU A 29 0.65 -9.31 -12.95
CA LEU A 29 0.09 -8.48 -14.02
C LEU A 29 0.66 -7.05 -13.97
N PRO A 30 0.88 -6.40 -15.12
CA PRO A 30 1.17 -4.97 -15.15
C PRO A 30 0.04 -4.16 -14.51
N LEU A 31 0.39 -3.10 -13.76
CA LEU A 31 -0.59 -2.26 -13.05
C LEU A 31 -1.66 -1.70 -14.00
N GLU A 32 -1.24 -1.11 -15.13
CA GLU A 32 -2.15 -0.53 -16.12
C GLU A 32 -3.12 -1.56 -16.71
N SER A 33 -2.62 -2.76 -17.03
CA SER A 33 -3.46 -3.83 -17.59
C SER A 33 -4.52 -4.35 -16.60
N ALA A 34 -4.33 -4.13 -15.30
CA ALA A 34 -5.28 -4.54 -14.27
C ALA A 34 -6.37 -3.48 -13.98
N MET A 35 -6.24 -2.26 -14.52
CA MET A 35 -7.10 -1.12 -14.19
C MET A 35 -8.57 -1.36 -14.48
N ASP A 36 -8.91 -1.85 -15.67
CA ASP A 36 -10.31 -2.01 -16.06
C ASP A 36 -11.03 -3.03 -15.18
N ALA A 37 -10.42 -4.17 -14.92
CA ALA A 37 -11.00 -5.20 -14.06
C ALA A 37 -11.05 -4.79 -12.58
N ALA A 38 -10.02 -4.13 -12.06
CA ALA A 38 -9.96 -3.75 -10.65
C ALA A 38 -10.92 -2.60 -10.31
N CYS A 39 -11.10 -1.66 -11.25
CA CYS A 39 -11.90 -0.46 -11.09
C CYS A 39 -13.29 -0.56 -11.74
N ALA A 40 -13.75 -1.75 -12.12
CA ALA A 40 -15.04 -1.95 -12.79
C ALA A 40 -16.24 -1.46 -11.96
N ASP A 41 -16.12 -1.47 -10.63
CA ASP A 41 -17.17 -1.02 -9.70
C ASP A 41 -17.10 0.49 -9.40
N LEU A 42 -16.26 1.26 -10.11
CA LEU A 42 -16.07 2.70 -9.91
C LEU A 42 -16.56 3.49 -11.12
N ASP A 43 -17.59 4.32 -10.90
CA ASP A 43 -18.16 5.16 -11.97
C ASP A 43 -17.33 6.40 -12.27
N ARG A 44 -16.67 6.97 -11.25
CA ARG A 44 -15.97 8.26 -11.35
C ARG A 44 -14.52 8.06 -11.78
N GLY A 45 -14.10 8.79 -12.81
CA GLY A 45 -12.71 8.81 -13.28
C GLY A 45 -11.71 9.17 -12.18
N ASP A 46 -12.05 10.15 -11.32
CA ASP A 46 -11.19 10.58 -10.20
C ASP A 46 -10.96 9.45 -9.18
N ASP A 47 -11.98 8.62 -8.91
CA ASP A 47 -11.85 7.47 -8.01
C ASP A 47 -10.95 6.40 -8.63
N ARG A 48 -11.06 6.16 -9.94
CA ARG A 48 -10.17 5.23 -10.65
C ARG A 48 -8.72 5.73 -10.60
N ALA A 49 -8.51 7.02 -10.87
CA ALA A 49 -7.18 7.66 -10.80
C ALA A 49 -6.60 7.58 -9.37
N PHE A 50 -7.44 7.78 -8.35
CA PHE A 50 -6.98 7.70 -6.97
C PHE A 50 -6.68 6.27 -6.53
N ALA A 51 -7.45 5.26 -6.97
CA ALA A 51 -7.13 3.85 -6.73
C ALA A 51 -5.76 3.47 -7.33
N HIS A 52 -5.49 3.94 -8.56
CA HIS A 52 -4.19 3.79 -9.20
C HIS A 52 -3.08 4.46 -8.41
N ALA A 53 -3.25 5.73 -8.03
CA ALA A 53 -2.26 6.49 -7.28
C ALA A 53 -1.88 5.80 -5.95
N ILE A 54 -2.87 5.27 -5.22
CA ILE A 54 -2.64 4.48 -4.01
C ILE A 54 -1.82 3.23 -4.34
N ALA A 55 -2.24 2.44 -5.34
CA ALA A 55 -1.58 1.19 -5.69
C ALA A 55 -0.13 1.42 -6.16
N ALA A 56 0.10 2.41 -7.03
CA ALA A 56 1.43 2.79 -7.50
C ALA A 56 2.34 3.21 -6.35
N GLU A 57 1.83 4.01 -5.40
CA GLU A 57 2.62 4.44 -4.24
C GLU A 57 2.93 3.28 -3.28
N VAL A 58 1.99 2.35 -3.06
CA VAL A 58 2.27 1.11 -2.31
C VAL A 58 3.38 0.31 -2.99
N LEU A 59 3.32 0.13 -4.32
CA LEU A 59 4.32 -0.65 -5.06
C LEU A 59 5.72 -0.03 -4.96
N ARG A 60 5.82 1.31 -5.07
CA ARG A 60 7.09 2.04 -4.89
C ARG A 60 7.69 1.84 -3.50
N ARG A 61 6.85 1.73 -2.47
CA ARG A 61 7.26 1.74 -1.06
C ARG A 61 7.04 0.40 -0.36
N THR A 62 6.90 -0.70 -1.11
CA THR A 62 6.51 -2.00 -0.52
C THR A 62 7.51 -2.46 0.55
N ALA A 63 8.82 -2.32 0.29
CA ALA A 63 9.86 -2.69 1.26
C ALA A 63 9.79 -1.85 2.54
N ASP A 64 9.65 -0.53 2.40
CA ASP A 64 9.56 0.40 3.54
C ASP A 64 8.29 0.15 4.38
N LEU A 65 7.15 -0.06 3.71
CA LEU A 65 5.88 -0.35 4.37
C LEU A 65 5.93 -1.69 5.10
N ASP A 66 6.57 -2.70 4.52
CA ASP A 66 6.73 -4.00 5.17
C ASP A 66 7.63 -3.90 6.41
N ALA A 67 8.73 -3.16 6.34
CA ALA A 67 9.61 -2.93 7.50
C ALA A 67 8.85 -2.24 8.65
N LEU A 68 7.99 -1.26 8.34
CA LEU A 68 7.15 -0.60 9.35
C LEU A 68 6.08 -1.52 9.95
N ILE A 69 5.48 -2.39 9.14
CA ILE A 69 4.50 -3.37 9.64
C ILE A 69 5.21 -4.39 10.54
N ASP A 70 6.36 -4.88 10.12
CA ASP A 70 7.10 -5.92 10.83
C ASP A 70 7.63 -5.40 12.17
N SER A 71 8.11 -4.15 12.22
CA SER A 71 8.55 -3.53 13.49
C SER A 71 7.42 -3.32 14.50
N ALA A 72 6.18 -3.26 14.03
CA ALA A 72 4.97 -3.10 14.84
C ALA A 72 4.28 -4.42 15.20
N THR A 73 4.85 -5.56 14.82
CA THR A 73 4.29 -6.90 15.08
C THR A 73 5.32 -7.82 15.72
N GLU A 74 4.98 -8.44 16.85
CA GLU A 74 5.86 -9.44 17.50
C GLU A 74 6.13 -10.65 16.59
N ARG A 75 5.11 -11.05 15.82
CA ARG A 75 5.20 -12.08 14.79
C ARG A 75 4.86 -11.46 13.44
N PRO A 76 5.77 -11.46 12.46
CA PRO A 76 5.49 -10.91 11.14
C PRO A 76 4.25 -11.53 10.52
N LEU A 77 3.41 -10.69 9.91
CA LEU A 77 2.24 -11.17 9.17
C LEU A 77 2.70 -11.94 7.91
N PRO A 78 1.98 -12.98 7.45
CA PRO A 78 2.28 -13.59 6.15
C PRO A 78 2.31 -12.55 5.02
N HIS A 79 3.21 -12.69 4.05
CA HIS A 79 3.37 -11.73 2.95
C HIS A 79 2.11 -11.60 2.07
N ASP A 80 1.32 -12.66 1.98
CA ASP A 80 0.07 -12.76 1.24
C ASP A 80 -1.18 -12.51 2.13
N ALA A 81 -0.99 -12.17 3.40
CA ALA A 81 -2.10 -11.85 4.28
C ALA A 81 -2.83 -10.59 3.80
N LYS A 82 -4.16 -10.68 3.63
CA LYS A 82 -5.00 -9.53 3.28
C LYS A 82 -4.83 -8.36 4.26
N ALA A 83 -4.62 -8.65 5.54
CA ALA A 83 -4.36 -7.65 6.57
C ALA A 83 -3.07 -6.85 6.31
N ARG A 84 -2.00 -7.51 5.84
CA ARG A 84 -0.74 -6.83 5.46
C ARG A 84 -0.97 -5.87 4.29
N MET A 85 -1.70 -6.31 3.27
CA MET A 85 -2.01 -5.45 2.12
C MET A 85 -2.85 -4.22 2.52
N VAL A 86 -3.84 -4.43 3.37
CA VAL A 86 -4.70 -3.36 3.90
C VAL A 86 -3.91 -2.38 4.78
N LEU A 87 -2.96 -2.86 5.58
CA LEU A 87 -2.02 -2.01 6.33
C LEU A 87 -1.13 -1.19 5.40
N ARG A 88 -0.57 -1.78 4.34
CA ARG A 88 0.22 -1.05 3.33
C ARG A 88 -0.59 0.10 2.72
N ILE A 89 -1.85 -0.16 2.34
CA ILE A 89 -2.76 0.86 1.80
C ILE A 89 -3.03 1.98 2.81
N ALA A 90 -3.27 1.65 4.09
CA ALA A 90 -3.53 2.66 5.12
C ALA A 90 -2.30 3.52 5.41
N LEU A 91 -1.15 2.88 5.62
CA LEU A 91 0.10 3.54 5.99
C LEU A 91 0.61 4.42 4.86
N VAL A 92 0.55 3.98 3.60
CA VAL A 92 1.01 4.81 2.48
C VAL A 92 0.17 6.08 2.34
N GLN A 93 -1.15 5.97 2.54
CA GLN A 93 -2.04 7.12 2.47
C GLN A 93 -1.73 8.12 3.59
N ALA A 94 -1.51 7.63 4.81
CA ALA A 94 -1.20 8.47 5.97
C ALA A 94 0.19 9.12 5.89
N LEU A 95 1.21 8.35 5.50
CA LEU A 95 2.62 8.76 5.61
C LEU A 95 3.18 9.39 4.33
N ALA A 96 2.76 8.96 3.14
CA ALA A 96 3.26 9.48 1.87
C ALA A 96 2.26 10.43 1.19
N MET A 97 0.98 10.05 1.15
CA MET A 97 -0.05 10.82 0.44
C MET A 97 -0.72 11.92 1.30
N LYS A 98 -0.28 12.09 2.55
CA LYS A 98 -0.80 13.11 3.50
C LYS A 98 -2.31 13.05 3.70
N THR A 99 -2.92 11.87 3.50
CA THR A 99 -4.33 11.64 3.81
C THR A 99 -4.52 11.72 5.32
N PRO A 100 -5.57 12.39 5.83
CA PRO A 100 -5.83 12.42 7.28
C PRO A 100 -5.88 11.01 7.87
N GLN A 101 -5.16 10.79 8.97
CA GLN A 101 -4.96 9.45 9.57
C GLN A 101 -6.29 8.72 9.82
N HIS A 102 -7.30 9.45 10.34
CA HIS A 102 -8.63 8.90 10.59
C HIS A 102 -9.34 8.46 9.29
N ALA A 103 -9.16 9.18 8.19
CA ALA A 103 -9.73 8.82 6.89
C ALA A 103 -8.98 7.62 6.28
N ALA A 104 -7.66 7.60 6.39
CA ALA A 104 -6.82 6.49 5.90
C ALA A 104 -7.19 5.17 6.57
N ILE A 105 -7.37 5.14 7.90
CA ILE A 105 -7.75 3.91 8.61
C ILE A 105 -9.23 3.55 8.39
N THR A 106 -10.15 4.51 8.56
CA THR A 106 -11.59 4.23 8.54
C THR A 106 -12.05 3.66 7.20
N THR A 107 -11.49 4.13 6.09
CA THR A 107 -11.87 3.69 4.73
C THR A 107 -11.29 2.32 4.34
N VAL A 108 -10.30 1.80 5.07
CA VAL A 108 -9.71 0.48 4.77
C VAL A 108 -10.23 -0.64 5.67
N LEU A 109 -10.73 -0.32 6.86
CA LEU A 109 -11.18 -1.35 7.81
C LEU A 109 -12.32 -2.24 7.26
N PRO A 110 -13.30 -1.74 6.47
CA PRO A 110 -14.30 -2.61 5.85
C PRO A 110 -13.70 -3.64 4.88
N LEU A 111 -12.48 -3.42 4.38
CA LEU A 111 -11.80 -4.39 3.52
C LEU A 111 -11.42 -5.67 4.26
N VAL A 112 -11.36 -5.65 5.60
CA VAL A 112 -11.05 -6.81 6.44
C VAL A 112 -12.23 -7.24 7.32
N ASP A 113 -13.46 -6.91 6.93
CA ASP A 113 -14.63 -7.42 7.63
C ASP A 113 -14.68 -8.96 7.60
N GLY A 114 -15.06 -9.56 8.73
CA GLY A 114 -14.91 -10.99 8.99
C GLY A 114 -13.46 -11.46 9.25
N GLY A 115 -12.48 -10.56 9.16
CA GLY A 115 -11.07 -10.80 9.41
C GLY A 115 -10.51 -10.03 10.62
N PRO A 116 -9.17 -9.85 10.69
CA PRO A 116 -8.49 -9.32 11.89
C PRO A 116 -8.52 -7.78 11.96
N ARG A 117 -9.72 -7.18 12.00
CA ARG A 117 -9.93 -5.72 12.02
C ARG A 117 -9.20 -5.02 13.18
N LYS A 118 -9.25 -5.61 14.39
CA LYS A 118 -8.57 -5.06 15.59
C LYS A 118 -7.06 -5.02 15.43
N LEU A 119 -6.47 -6.03 14.78
CA LEU A 119 -5.04 -6.09 14.52
C LEU A 119 -4.64 -4.98 13.54
N VAL A 120 -5.36 -4.82 12.43
CA VAL A 120 -5.08 -3.75 11.44
C VAL A 120 -5.12 -2.39 12.11
N HIS A 121 -6.16 -2.11 12.90
CA HIS A 121 -6.25 -0.85 13.64
C HIS A 121 -5.11 -0.67 14.65
N GLY A 122 -4.80 -1.72 15.42
CA GLY A 122 -3.75 -1.70 16.44
C GLY A 122 -2.36 -1.43 15.86
N VAL A 123 -1.98 -2.15 14.81
CA VAL A 123 -0.70 -1.98 14.12
C VAL A 123 -0.59 -0.58 13.52
N PHE A 124 -1.62 -0.11 12.81
CA PHE A 124 -1.65 1.24 12.24
C PHE A 124 -1.46 2.32 13.33
N THR A 125 -2.19 2.20 14.43
CA THR A 125 -2.12 3.16 15.54
C THR A 125 -0.75 3.14 16.21
N HIS A 126 -0.17 1.95 16.40
CA HIS A 126 1.16 1.81 16.97
C HIS A 126 2.22 2.49 16.10
N VAL A 127 2.27 2.17 14.80
CA VAL A 127 3.23 2.77 13.85
C VAL A 127 3.17 4.30 13.88
N LEU A 128 1.96 4.87 13.84
CA LEU A 128 1.80 6.34 13.84
C LEU A 128 2.15 6.98 15.18
N ARG A 129 1.88 6.31 16.31
CA ARG A 129 2.20 6.82 17.64
C ARG A 129 3.71 6.84 17.89
N GLU A 130 4.45 5.86 17.37
CA GLU A 130 5.92 5.84 17.43
C GLU A 130 6.58 6.91 16.53
N GLY A 131 5.79 7.72 15.80
CA GLY A 131 6.31 8.80 14.96
C GLY A 131 7.05 8.29 13.72
N ALA A 132 6.72 7.08 13.26
CA ALA A 132 7.37 6.48 12.10
C ALA A 132 7.21 7.34 10.85
N ALA A 133 8.27 7.38 10.04
CA ALA A 133 8.30 8.05 8.74
C ALA A 133 8.78 7.07 7.66
N LEU A 134 8.30 7.27 6.44
CA LEU A 134 8.82 6.55 5.28
C LEU A 134 10.12 7.21 4.80
N PRO A 135 11.15 6.44 4.40
CA PRO A 135 12.35 6.99 3.79
C PRO A 135 12.06 7.84 2.56
N ASP A 136 12.90 8.85 2.33
CA ASP A 136 12.89 9.66 1.12
C ASP A 136 14.33 9.81 0.59
N PRO A 137 14.68 9.19 -0.56
CA PRO A 137 13.81 8.42 -1.46
C PRO A 137 13.40 7.03 -0.90
N PRO A 138 12.41 6.34 -1.51
CA PRO A 138 12.03 4.97 -1.14
C PRO A 138 13.21 3.99 -1.19
N THR A 139 13.25 3.02 -0.28
CA THR A 139 14.35 2.04 -0.23
C THR A 139 14.25 1.05 -1.39
N LEU A 140 15.35 0.88 -2.12
CA LEU A 140 15.47 -0.18 -3.11
C LEU A 140 15.72 -1.52 -2.38
N PRO A 141 14.98 -2.61 -2.70
CA PRO A 141 15.22 -3.91 -2.08
C PRO A 141 16.69 -4.37 -2.25
N PRO A 142 17.34 -4.94 -1.23
CA PRO A 142 18.78 -5.26 -1.27
C PRO A 142 19.19 -6.09 -2.49
N ALA A 143 18.44 -7.13 -2.81
CA ALA A 143 18.71 -7.97 -3.98
C ALA A 143 18.61 -7.21 -5.32
N VAL A 144 17.78 -6.15 -5.40
CA VAL A 144 17.68 -5.30 -6.59
C VAL A 144 18.85 -4.33 -6.63
N ALA A 145 19.22 -3.73 -5.49
CA ALA A 145 20.39 -2.85 -5.39
C ALA A 145 21.69 -3.58 -5.77
N GLU A 146 21.88 -4.80 -5.28
CA GLU A 146 23.03 -5.65 -5.63
C GLU A 146 23.08 -5.96 -7.13
N ARG A 147 21.95 -6.39 -7.72
CA ARG A 147 21.87 -6.66 -9.17
C ARG A 147 22.15 -5.43 -10.01
N TRP A 148 21.65 -4.27 -9.60
CA TRP A 148 21.89 -3.00 -10.28
C TRP A 148 23.36 -2.61 -10.19
N ALA A 149 23.96 -2.71 -9.01
CA ALA A 149 25.38 -2.39 -8.81
C ALA A 149 26.28 -3.31 -9.66
N GLN A 150 25.95 -4.59 -9.77
CA GLN A 150 26.68 -5.54 -10.62
C GLN A 150 26.57 -5.22 -12.11
N SER A 151 25.43 -4.71 -12.56
CA SER A 151 25.17 -4.48 -14.00
C SER A 151 25.60 -3.09 -14.48
N TRP A 152 25.48 -2.07 -13.63
CA TRP A 152 25.66 -0.66 -14.00
C TRP A 152 26.54 0.14 -13.05
N GLY A 153 27.13 -0.49 -12.03
CA GLY A 153 28.00 0.16 -11.05
C GLY A 153 27.25 0.76 -9.85
N LYS A 154 28.02 1.11 -8.82
CA LYS A 154 27.51 1.60 -7.53
C LYS A 154 26.68 2.88 -7.67
N ASP A 155 27.16 3.83 -8.47
CA ASP A 155 26.50 5.13 -8.65
C ASP A 155 25.09 4.97 -9.24
N ALA A 156 24.90 4.03 -10.17
CA ALA A 156 23.59 3.73 -10.75
C ALA A 156 22.63 3.12 -9.71
N ALA A 157 23.13 2.22 -8.85
CA ALA A 157 22.33 1.65 -7.76
C ALA A 157 21.93 2.70 -6.71
N GLU A 158 22.82 3.66 -6.41
CA GLU A 158 22.53 4.77 -5.49
C GLU A 158 21.57 5.82 -6.09
N ALA A 159 21.53 5.98 -7.41
CA ALA A 159 20.59 6.85 -8.11
C ALA A 159 19.19 6.24 -8.30
N ALA A 160 19.10 4.91 -8.30
CA ALA A 160 17.86 4.17 -8.59
C ALA A 160 16.69 4.51 -7.65
N PRO A 161 16.86 4.57 -6.30
CA PRO A 161 15.82 5.01 -5.38
C PRO A 161 15.11 6.30 -5.80
N ARG A 162 15.88 7.32 -6.23
CA ARG A 162 15.31 8.62 -6.65
C ARG A 162 14.56 8.51 -7.96
N SER A 163 15.04 7.66 -8.87
CA SER A 163 14.42 7.46 -10.19
C SER A 163 13.05 6.79 -10.10
N ILE A 164 12.85 5.92 -9.10
CA ILE A 164 11.55 5.26 -8.85
C ILE A 164 10.63 6.08 -7.95
N ALA A 165 11.12 7.15 -7.30
CA ALA A 165 10.37 7.89 -6.29
C ALA A 165 9.26 8.77 -6.87
N ALA A 166 9.44 9.29 -8.08
CA ALA A 166 8.48 10.17 -8.73
C ALA A 166 7.52 9.38 -9.63
N PRO A 167 6.21 9.72 -9.66
CA PRO A 167 5.37 9.39 -10.80
C PRO A 167 6.00 9.96 -12.08
N PRO A 168 5.92 9.25 -13.23
CA PRO A 168 6.38 9.77 -14.52
C PRO A 168 5.60 11.01 -14.96
#